data_AF-A0A5C3KKM4-F1
#
_entry.id   AF-A0A5C3KKM4-F1
#
_cell.length_a   1.000
_cell.length_b   1.000
_cell.length_c   1.000
_cell.angle_alpha   90.00
_cell.angle_beta   90.00
_cell.angle_gamma   90.00
#
_symmetry.space_group_name_H-M   'P 1'
#
loop_
_entity.id
_entity.type
_entity.pdbx_description
1 polymer ?
#
loop_
_entity_poly.entity_id
_entity_poly.type
_entity_poly.pdbx_seq_one_letter_code
_entity_poly.pdbx_strand_id
1 'polypeptide(L)'
;MNSLYTAGVRQTSSLQADLERLKSGDSSAALLGQISASLAAFNRTIEDYDAMTKREMIKAKQEKAQMRVSKFRTDYGELRQQFETFKREASVAQAAAQRSELISTSATPMSPSDARRRFQTSYPPPQSTLHPGLRPQQGETVSESPFRESTSQSGFSSRESHALHEHSFIQDTSDRLDEFLAQGREALDNLVDQRQMLKGTQKRLLDAANTLGLSRNVIGWIEKRSTQDMYIFIVGAILTFVAFGLIWYYIG
;
A
#
# COMPACT_ATOMS: atom_id res chain seq x y z
N MET A 1 25.01 -15.34 5.01
CA MET A 1 25.39 -14.12 4.25
C MET A 1 25.38 -14.34 2.74
N ASN A 2 26.19 -15.23 2.15
CA ASN A 2 26.21 -15.39 0.69
C ASN A 2 24.85 -15.77 0.07
N SER A 3 24.07 -16.64 0.74
CA SER A 3 22.73 -17.02 0.29
C SER A 3 21.76 -15.82 0.21
N LEU A 4 21.75 -14.97 1.24
CA LEU A 4 20.93 -13.75 1.26
C LEU A 4 21.36 -12.75 0.20
N TYR A 5 22.67 -12.62 -0.05
CA TYR A 5 23.17 -11.77 -1.12
C TYR A 5 22.69 -12.26 -2.49
N THR A 6 22.81 -13.57 -2.78
CA THR A 6 22.31 -14.15 -4.03
C THR A 6 20.79 -14.02 -4.16
N ALA A 7 20.04 -14.19 -3.06
CA ALA A 7 18.60 -13.97 -3.04
C ALA A 7 18.24 -12.50 -3.35
N GLY A 8 18.93 -11.54 -2.73
CA GLY A 8 18.77 -10.12 -3.00
C GLY A 8 19.02 -9.77 -4.46
N VAL A 9 20.12 -10.26 -5.05
CA VAL A 9 20.42 -10.04 -6.48
C VAL A 9 19.32 -10.60 -7.40
N ARG A 10 18.79 -11.80 -7.10
CA ARG A 10 17.68 -12.38 -7.86
C ARG A 10 16.41 -11.55 -7.73
N GLN A 11 16.09 -11.10 -6.53
CA GLN A 11 14.93 -10.24 -6.26
C GLN A 11 15.04 -8.89 -6.99
N THR A 12 16.22 -8.29 -7.02
CA THR A 12 16.48 -7.07 -7.80
C THR A 12 16.25 -7.32 -9.30
N SER A 13 16.78 -8.43 -9.85
CA SER A 13 16.59 -8.77 -11.26
C SER A 13 15.15 -9.07 -11.63
N SER A 14 14.39 -9.75 -10.76
CA SER A 14 12.95 -10.00 -10.99
C SER A 14 12.14 -8.69 -10.91
N LEU A 15 12.46 -7.82 -9.95
CA LEU A 15 11.82 -6.51 -9.82
C LEU A 15 12.07 -5.63 -11.05
N GLN A 16 13.28 -5.65 -11.60
CA GLN A 16 13.58 -4.94 -12.85
C GLN A 16 12.76 -5.47 -14.03
N ALA A 17 12.67 -6.79 -14.19
CA ALA A 17 11.86 -7.40 -15.24
C ALA A 17 10.37 -7.07 -15.10
N ASP A 18 9.84 -7.08 -13.88
CA ASP A 18 8.44 -6.73 -13.62
C ASP A 18 8.18 -5.23 -13.87
N LEU A 19 9.14 -4.34 -13.54
CA LEU A 19 9.06 -2.91 -13.88
C LEU A 19 9.15 -2.64 -15.38
N GLU A 20 9.95 -3.42 -16.12
CA GLU A 20 9.99 -3.33 -17.58
C GLU A 20 8.66 -3.72 -18.22
N ARG A 21 7.99 -4.76 -17.70
CA ARG A 21 6.63 -5.14 -18.12
C ARG A 21 5.64 -4.01 -17.86
N LEU A 22 5.71 -3.41 -16.70
CA LEU A 22 4.84 -2.30 -16.34
C LEU A 22 5.10 -1.06 -17.23
N LYS A 23 6.36 -0.77 -17.55
CA LYS A 23 6.76 0.26 -18.50
C LYS A 23 6.26 -0.03 -19.93
N SER A 24 6.18 -1.30 -20.33
CA SER A 24 5.67 -1.70 -21.65
C SER A 24 4.16 -1.50 -21.83
N GLY A 25 3.45 -1.04 -20.78
CA GLY A 25 2.03 -0.71 -20.80
C GLY A 25 1.13 -1.73 -20.11
N ASP A 26 1.68 -2.84 -19.60
CA ASP A 26 0.94 -3.81 -18.79
C ASP A 26 0.73 -3.26 -17.38
N SER A 27 -0.30 -2.43 -17.22
CA SER A 27 -0.70 -1.84 -15.92
C SER A 27 -1.78 -2.68 -15.23
N SER A 28 -1.69 -4.01 -15.33
CA SER A 28 -2.65 -4.91 -14.67
C SER A 28 -2.57 -4.81 -13.14
N ALA A 29 -3.72 -4.85 -12.48
CA ALA A 29 -3.82 -4.83 -11.02
C ALA A 29 -3.01 -5.97 -10.37
N ALA A 30 -2.98 -7.14 -11.02
CA ALA A 30 -2.19 -8.28 -10.60
C ALA A 30 -0.68 -8.00 -10.63
N LEU A 31 -0.16 -7.39 -11.71
CA LEU A 31 1.27 -7.05 -11.81
C LEU A 31 1.65 -5.97 -10.78
N LEU A 32 0.80 -4.95 -10.60
CA LEU A 32 0.98 -3.93 -9.56
C LEU A 32 1.05 -4.55 -8.15
N GLY A 33 0.16 -5.50 -7.86
CA GLY A 33 0.16 -6.27 -6.61
C GLY A 33 1.44 -7.09 -6.45
N GLN A 34 1.83 -7.84 -7.47
CA GLN A 34 3.06 -8.65 -7.49
C GLN A 34 4.32 -7.79 -7.25
N ILE A 35 4.45 -6.65 -7.92
CA ILE A 35 5.58 -5.74 -7.72
C ILE A 35 5.59 -5.19 -6.29
N SER A 36 4.43 -4.80 -5.76
CA SER A 36 4.33 -4.31 -4.38
C SER A 36 4.76 -5.36 -3.34
N ALA A 37 4.35 -6.62 -3.54
CA ALA A 37 4.70 -7.73 -2.67
C ALA A 37 6.18 -8.09 -2.76
N SER A 38 6.74 -8.16 -3.97
CA SER A 38 8.16 -8.44 -4.18
C SER A 38 9.07 -7.32 -3.66
N LEU A 39 8.63 -6.06 -3.72
CA LEU A 39 9.31 -4.92 -3.12
C LEU A 39 9.31 -5.00 -1.59
N ALA A 40 8.19 -5.39 -0.97
CA ALA A 40 8.13 -5.64 0.47
C ALA A 40 9.03 -6.82 0.89
N ALA A 41 9.05 -7.90 0.11
CA ALA A 41 9.92 -9.04 0.33
C ALA A 41 11.40 -8.67 0.22
N PHE A 42 11.77 -7.83 -0.75
CA PHE A 42 13.14 -7.35 -0.92
C PHE A 42 13.57 -6.43 0.24
N ASN A 43 12.69 -5.55 0.74
CA ASN A 43 13.01 -4.75 1.93
C ASN A 43 13.33 -5.65 3.14
N ARG A 44 12.55 -6.73 3.31
CA ARG A 44 12.79 -7.70 4.38
C ARG A 44 14.12 -8.43 4.23
N THR A 45 14.52 -8.81 3.02
CA THR A 45 15.84 -9.43 2.80
C THR A 45 16.99 -8.47 3.05
N ILE A 46 16.82 -7.17 2.76
CA ILE A 46 17.79 -6.12 3.13
C ILE A 46 17.92 -6.01 4.65
N GLU A 47 16.79 -5.97 5.38
CA GLU A 47 16.77 -5.93 6.84
C GLU A 47 17.45 -7.16 7.46
N ASP A 48 17.14 -8.36 6.96
CA ASP A 48 17.77 -9.61 7.39
C ASP A 48 19.27 -9.63 7.09
N TYR A 49 19.69 -9.08 5.94
CA TYR A 49 21.11 -8.98 5.55
C TYR A 49 21.87 -7.94 6.40
N ASP A 50 21.26 -6.81 6.74
CA ASP A 50 21.81 -5.80 7.66
C ASP A 50 21.96 -6.38 9.08
N ALA A 51 20.98 -7.15 9.55
CA ALA A 51 21.06 -7.84 10.84
C ALA A 51 22.19 -8.88 10.88
N MET A 52 22.40 -9.65 9.81
CA MET A 52 23.56 -10.55 9.72
C MET A 52 24.89 -9.79 9.68
N THR A 53 24.93 -8.66 8.99
CA THR A 53 26.14 -7.83 8.87
C THR A 53 26.56 -7.27 10.22
N LYS A 54 25.61 -6.81 11.05
CA LYS A 54 25.89 -6.32 12.41
C LYS A 54 26.41 -7.41 13.35
N ARG A 55 26.06 -8.67 13.10
CA ARG A 55 26.48 -9.84 13.90
C ARG A 55 27.81 -10.44 13.46
N GLU A 56 28.36 -10.01 12.32
CA GLU A 56 29.63 -10.53 11.82
C GLU A 56 30.81 -10.02 12.65
N MET A 57 31.57 -10.93 13.24
CA MET A 57 32.73 -10.59 14.09
C MET A 57 33.99 -10.23 13.29
N ILE A 58 34.08 -10.64 12.02
CA ILE A 58 35.23 -10.37 11.16
C ILE A 58 35.05 -9.03 10.45
N LYS A 59 35.81 -8.00 10.89
CA LYS A 59 35.70 -6.62 10.38
C LYS A 59 35.78 -6.49 8.86
N ALA A 60 36.70 -7.19 8.21
CA ALA A 60 36.83 -7.17 6.75
C ALA A 60 35.62 -7.78 6.00
N LYS A 61 34.94 -8.77 6.59
CA LYS A 61 33.70 -9.33 6.03
C LYS A 61 32.51 -8.43 6.31
N GLN A 62 32.48 -7.82 7.50
CA GLN A 62 31.47 -6.85 7.90
C GLN A 62 31.47 -5.63 6.97
N GLU A 63 32.63 -5.04 6.66
CA GLU A 63 32.74 -3.90 5.74
C GLU A 63 32.22 -4.23 4.33
N LYS A 64 32.60 -5.39 3.79
CA LYS A 64 32.08 -5.87 2.50
C LYS A 64 30.56 -6.09 2.52
N ALA A 65 30.04 -6.63 3.62
CA ALA A 65 28.62 -6.86 3.79
C ALA A 65 27.85 -5.53 3.95
N GLN A 66 28.39 -4.55 4.68
CA GLN A 66 27.83 -3.20 4.81
C GLN A 66 27.75 -2.49 3.46
N MET A 67 28.80 -2.56 2.63
CA MET A 67 28.75 -1.98 1.28
C MET A 67 27.64 -2.61 0.43
N ARG A 68 27.45 -3.94 0.54
CA ARG A 68 26.36 -4.65 -0.17
C ARG A 68 24.98 -4.24 0.34
N VAL A 69 24.79 -4.11 1.67
CA VAL A 69 23.54 -3.58 2.26
C VAL A 69 23.25 -2.17 1.74
N SER A 70 24.27 -1.30 1.74
CA SER A 70 24.14 0.08 1.26
C SER A 70 23.71 0.11 -0.19
N LYS A 71 24.33 -0.71 -1.05
CA LYS A 71 23.94 -0.84 -2.45
C LYS A 71 22.48 -1.28 -2.58
N PHE A 72 22.06 -2.34 -1.89
CA PHE A 72 20.68 -2.80 -1.97
C PHE A 72 19.67 -1.76 -1.46
N ARG A 73 20.03 -0.91 -0.47
CA ARG A 73 19.18 0.20 -0.04
C ARG A 73 19.01 1.27 -1.11
N THR A 74 20.09 1.60 -1.82
CA THR A 74 20.03 2.52 -2.97
C THR A 74 19.18 1.92 -4.08
N ASP A 75 19.43 0.66 -4.46
CA ASP A 75 18.67 -0.04 -5.50
C ASP A 75 17.17 -0.12 -5.13
N TYR A 76 16.84 -0.40 -3.87
CA TYR A 76 15.47 -0.40 -3.37
C TYR A 76 14.78 0.97 -3.53
N GLY A 77 15.48 2.06 -3.17
CA GLY A 77 14.96 3.41 -3.32
C GLY A 77 14.65 3.76 -4.77
N GLU A 78 15.55 3.40 -5.68
CA GLU A 78 15.38 3.62 -7.12
C GLU A 78 14.21 2.81 -7.68
N LEU A 79 14.15 1.50 -7.41
CA LEU A 79 13.06 0.62 -7.87
C LEU A 79 11.70 1.10 -7.36
N ARG A 80 11.64 1.54 -6.09
CA ARG A 80 10.41 2.07 -5.50
C ARG A 80 9.97 3.39 -6.14
N GLN A 81 10.92 4.27 -6.44
CA GLN A 81 10.64 5.52 -7.13
C GLN A 81 10.13 5.27 -8.57
N GLN A 82 10.74 4.33 -9.29
CA GLN A 82 10.30 3.94 -10.63
C GLN A 82 8.88 3.37 -10.61
N PHE A 83 8.59 2.47 -9.67
CA PHE A 83 7.25 1.90 -9.48
C PHE A 83 6.19 2.98 -9.24
N GLU A 84 6.43 3.91 -8.32
CA GLU A 84 5.49 5.00 -8.03
C GLU A 84 5.29 5.93 -9.22
N THR A 85 6.35 6.18 -9.99
CA THR A 85 6.28 7.03 -11.19
C THR A 85 5.41 6.39 -12.26
N PHE A 86 5.66 5.12 -12.59
CA PHE A 86 4.86 4.43 -13.60
C PHE A 86 3.43 4.17 -13.14
N LYS A 87 3.22 3.89 -11.84
CA LYS A 87 1.87 3.77 -11.27
C LYS A 87 1.08 5.07 -11.42
N ARG A 88 1.72 6.22 -11.18
CA ARG A 88 1.10 7.53 -11.40
C ARG A 88 0.78 7.75 -12.88
N GLU A 89 1.73 7.48 -13.76
CA GLU A 89 1.54 7.61 -15.21
C GLU A 89 0.36 6.75 -15.71
N ALA A 90 0.27 5.50 -15.28
CA ALA A 90 -0.85 4.61 -15.59
C ALA A 90 -2.18 5.16 -15.06
N SER A 91 -2.23 5.64 -13.82
CA SER A 91 -3.45 6.22 -13.24
C SER A 91 -3.91 7.50 -13.97
N VAL A 92 -2.97 8.34 -14.39
CA VAL A 92 -3.26 9.58 -15.14
C VAL A 92 -3.76 9.24 -16.54
N ALA A 93 -3.16 8.25 -17.21
CA ALA A 93 -3.61 7.77 -18.51
C ALA A 93 -5.04 7.21 -18.45
N GLN A 94 -5.36 6.42 -17.43
CA GLN A 94 -6.72 5.91 -17.20
C GLN A 94 -7.73 7.04 -16.92
N ALA A 95 -7.37 8.01 -16.06
CA ALA A 95 -8.23 9.16 -15.79
C ALA A 95 -8.46 10.04 -17.04
N ALA A 96 -7.44 10.21 -17.87
CA ALA A 96 -7.55 10.94 -19.14
C ALA A 96 -8.46 10.20 -20.14
N ALA A 97 -8.35 8.86 -20.23
CA ALA A 97 -9.21 8.04 -21.06
C ALA A 97 -10.68 8.14 -20.62
N GLN A 98 -10.98 7.98 -19.33
CA GLN A 98 -12.32 8.15 -18.77
C GLN A 98 -12.88 9.55 -19.06
N ARG A 99 -12.05 10.59 -18.90
CA ARG A 99 -12.44 11.97 -19.22
C ARG A 99 -12.76 12.16 -20.70
N SER A 100 -12.00 11.52 -21.59
CA SER A 100 -12.25 11.59 -23.04
C SER A 100 -13.57 10.93 -23.44
N GLU A 101 -13.92 9.79 -22.84
CA GLU A 101 -15.22 9.13 -23.07
C GLU A 101 -16.38 10.00 -22.62
N LEU A 102 -16.27 10.62 -21.43
CA LEU A 102 -17.29 11.54 -20.91
C LEU A 102 -17.51 12.75 -21.82
N ILE A 103 -16.43 13.32 -22.38
CA ILE A 103 -16.51 14.46 -23.31
C ILE A 103 -17.10 14.01 -24.65
N SER A 104 -16.73 12.84 -25.17
CA SER A 104 -17.30 12.30 -26.41
C SER A 104 -18.79 11.97 -26.29
N THR A 105 -19.25 11.47 -25.14
CA THR A 105 -20.70 11.26 -24.90
C THR A 105 -21.49 12.56 -24.79
N SER A 106 -20.86 13.68 -24.45
CA SER A 106 -21.52 15.00 -24.44
C SER A 106 -21.64 15.66 -25.83
N ALA A 107 -21.04 15.06 -26.87
CA ALA A 107 -21.04 15.57 -28.24
C ALA A 107 -22.17 15.01 -29.13
N THR A 108 -23.08 14.17 -28.61
CA THR A 108 -24.39 14.03 -29.26
C THR A 108 -25.11 15.37 -29.11
N PRO A 109 -25.46 16.06 -30.21
CA PRO A 109 -26.15 17.33 -30.12
C PRO A 109 -27.51 17.08 -29.47
N MET A 110 -27.64 17.38 -28.18
CA MET A 110 -28.94 17.53 -27.55
C MET A 110 -29.65 18.61 -28.34
N SER A 111 -30.71 18.21 -29.04
CA SER A 111 -31.64 19.13 -29.70
C SER A 111 -32.00 20.25 -28.72
N PRO A 112 -32.03 21.53 -29.15
CA PRO A 112 -32.22 22.71 -28.28
C PRO A 112 -33.55 22.74 -27.51
N SER A 113 -34.35 21.68 -27.59
CA SER A 113 -35.62 21.50 -26.90
C SER A 113 -35.47 21.04 -25.44
N ASP A 114 -34.33 20.43 -25.04
CA ASP A 114 -34.19 19.83 -23.70
C ASP A 114 -33.68 20.78 -22.60
N ALA A 115 -33.03 21.89 -22.96
CA ALA A 115 -32.49 22.84 -21.99
C ALA A 115 -33.56 23.57 -21.16
N ARG A 116 -34.84 23.53 -21.57
CA ARG A 116 -35.96 24.14 -20.83
C ARG A 116 -36.55 23.26 -19.73
N ARG A 117 -36.20 21.97 -19.61
CA ARG A 117 -36.77 21.09 -18.58
C ARG A 117 -36.00 21.08 -17.26
N ARG A 118 -34.81 21.71 -17.20
CA ARG A 118 -33.93 21.66 -16.01
C ARG A 118 -34.29 22.67 -14.90
N PHE A 119 -35.19 23.62 -15.14
CA PHE A 119 -35.54 24.69 -14.19
C PHE A 119 -37.04 24.76 -13.83
N GLN A 120 -37.75 23.63 -13.81
CA GLN A 120 -39.03 23.57 -13.09
C GLN A 120 -38.82 22.92 -11.73
N THR A 121 -38.74 23.77 -10.71
CA THR A 121 -38.90 23.50 -9.29
C THR A 121 -40.20 22.72 -9.03
N SER A 122 -40.08 21.40 -8.86
CA SER A 122 -41.18 20.55 -8.43
C SER A 122 -41.27 20.53 -6.90
N TYR A 123 -42.28 21.25 -6.38
CA TYR A 123 -42.83 21.01 -5.04
C TYR A 123 -43.26 19.54 -4.89
N PRO A 124 -43.11 18.92 -3.71
CA PRO A 124 -43.66 17.59 -3.46
C PRO A 124 -45.19 17.67 -3.35
N PRO A 125 -45.98 16.86 -4.08
CA PRO A 125 -47.41 16.77 -3.81
C PRO A 125 -47.66 15.87 -2.58
N PRO A 126 -48.71 16.16 -1.78
CA PRO A 126 -49.05 15.36 -0.63
C PRO A 126 -49.68 14.04 -1.08
N GLN A 127 -49.35 12.97 -0.37
CA GLN A 127 -49.95 11.65 -0.52
C GLN A 127 -51.47 11.77 -0.27
N SER A 128 -52.29 11.42 -1.27
CA SER A 128 -53.71 11.17 -1.06
C SER A 128 -54.06 9.77 -1.54
N THR A 129 -54.34 8.94 -0.54
CA THR A 129 -54.77 7.55 -0.63
C THR A 129 -56.29 7.49 -0.81
N LEU A 130 -56.83 7.56 -2.03
CA LEU A 130 -58.23 7.15 -2.27
C LEU A 130 -58.53 6.79 -3.73
N HIS A 131 -59.28 5.69 -3.90
CA HIS A 131 -59.61 4.99 -5.14
C HIS A 131 -60.57 5.79 -6.07
N PRO A 132 -60.44 5.73 -7.42
CA PRO A 132 -61.22 6.56 -8.36
C PRO A 132 -62.65 6.07 -8.70
N GLY A 133 -63.35 5.35 -7.80
CA GLY A 133 -64.54 4.58 -8.17
C GLY A 133 -65.91 5.26 -8.08
N LEU A 134 -66.07 6.40 -7.39
CA LEU A 134 -67.41 6.90 -7.04
C LEU A 134 -67.48 8.43 -6.94
N ARG A 135 -67.78 9.13 -8.04
CA ARG A 135 -68.38 10.48 -7.95
C ARG A 135 -69.14 10.88 -9.23
N PRO A 136 -70.43 11.29 -9.13
CA PRO A 136 -71.18 11.86 -10.24
C PRO A 136 -71.06 13.39 -10.33
N GLN A 137 -71.38 13.84 -11.54
CA GLN A 137 -71.23 15.12 -12.25
C GLN A 137 -71.80 16.39 -11.56
N GLN A 138 -71.10 17.53 -11.68
CA GLN A 138 -71.59 18.87 -12.10
C GLN A 138 -70.67 20.02 -11.60
N GLY A 139 -70.36 20.96 -12.49
CA GLY A 139 -69.84 22.30 -12.16
C GLY A 139 -68.36 22.53 -12.53
N GLU A 140 -68.15 23.38 -13.53
CA GLU A 140 -66.89 23.87 -14.11
C GLU A 140 -65.75 24.20 -13.13
N THR A 141 -64.53 23.79 -13.47
CA THR A 141 -63.36 24.68 -13.63
C THR A 141 -62.33 23.97 -14.52
N VAL A 142 -61.88 24.69 -15.53
CA VAL A 142 -60.84 24.29 -16.49
C VAL A 142 -59.58 23.81 -15.76
N SER A 143 -59.20 22.56 -16.01
CA SER A 143 -57.88 22.01 -15.68
C SER A 143 -57.28 21.50 -16.98
N GLU A 144 -56.34 22.25 -17.56
CA GLU A 144 -55.56 21.84 -18.72
C GLU A 144 -54.59 20.73 -18.31
N SER A 145 -55.13 19.52 -18.23
CA SER A 145 -54.36 18.27 -18.19
C SER A 145 -53.72 18.04 -19.57
N PRO A 146 -52.44 17.62 -19.62
CA PRO A 146 -51.68 17.45 -20.87
C PRO A 146 -52.08 16.19 -21.67
N PHE A 147 -53.29 15.65 -21.49
CA PHE A 147 -53.77 14.43 -22.16
C PHE A 147 -55.11 14.66 -22.86
N ARG A 148 -55.14 15.54 -23.87
CA ARG A 148 -56.05 15.36 -25.00
C ARG A 148 -55.22 14.91 -26.20
N GLU A 149 -55.34 13.63 -26.50
CA GLU A 149 -54.66 12.87 -27.54
C GLU A 149 -54.71 13.60 -28.90
N SER A 150 -53.53 13.96 -29.43
CA SER A 150 -53.26 13.73 -30.85
C SER A 150 -52.45 12.45 -30.93
N THR A 151 -53.03 11.42 -31.55
CA THR A 151 -52.42 10.11 -31.73
C THR A 151 -51.02 10.28 -32.29
N SER A 152 -50.00 10.04 -31.46
CA SER A 152 -48.65 9.77 -31.92
C SER A 152 -48.16 8.54 -31.17
N GLN A 153 -47.93 7.46 -31.91
CA GLN A 153 -47.32 6.20 -31.44
C GLN A 153 -45.95 6.36 -30.76
N SER A 154 -45.47 7.59 -30.57
CA SER A 154 -44.13 7.96 -30.12
C SER A 154 -43.97 7.98 -28.58
N GLY A 155 -45.03 8.30 -27.82
CA GLY A 155 -44.92 8.48 -26.36
C GLY A 155 -44.81 7.20 -25.53
N PHE A 156 -45.36 6.08 -26.02
CA PHE A 156 -45.26 4.77 -25.35
C PHE A 156 -43.84 4.20 -25.48
N SER A 157 -43.22 4.38 -26.65
CA SER A 157 -41.83 3.99 -26.93
C SER A 157 -40.80 4.74 -26.06
N SER A 158 -41.03 6.03 -25.77
CA SER A 158 -40.12 6.81 -24.92
C SER A 158 -40.12 6.37 -23.45
N ARG A 159 -41.25 5.85 -22.95
CA ARG A 159 -41.37 5.37 -21.56
C ARG A 159 -40.78 3.98 -21.38
N GLU A 160 -41.02 3.12 -22.36
CA GLU A 160 -40.43 1.78 -22.42
C GLU A 160 -38.90 1.84 -22.56
N SER A 161 -38.37 2.73 -23.41
CA SER A 161 -36.93 2.95 -23.54
C SER A 161 -36.27 3.53 -22.27
N HIS A 162 -36.96 4.40 -21.52
CA HIS A 162 -36.48 4.86 -20.21
C HIS A 162 -36.42 3.72 -19.19
N ALA A 163 -37.45 2.87 -19.12
CA ALA A 163 -37.47 1.74 -18.18
C ALA A 163 -36.36 0.72 -18.47
N LEU A 164 -36.09 0.45 -19.75
CA LEU A 164 -35.00 -0.44 -20.16
C LEU A 164 -33.62 0.15 -19.84
N HIS A 165 -33.45 1.46 -20.06
CA HIS A 165 -32.20 2.16 -19.75
C HIS A 165 -31.94 2.25 -18.24
N GLU A 166 -32.98 2.46 -17.42
CA GLU A 166 -32.85 2.40 -15.96
C GLU A 166 -32.46 1.00 -15.50
N HIS A 167 -33.05 -0.04 -16.10
CA HIS A 167 -32.73 -1.42 -15.75
C HIS A 167 -31.28 -1.79 -16.12
N SER A 168 -30.80 -1.39 -17.30
CA SER A 168 -29.40 -1.61 -17.70
C SER A 168 -28.45 -0.82 -16.82
N PHE A 169 -28.77 0.44 -16.52
CA PHE A 169 -27.95 1.29 -15.65
C PHE A 169 -27.85 0.71 -14.23
N ILE A 170 -28.94 0.17 -13.68
CA ILE A 170 -28.93 -0.47 -12.36
C ILE A 170 -28.07 -1.73 -12.36
N GLN A 171 -28.16 -2.55 -13.42
CA GLN A 171 -27.35 -3.77 -13.56
C GLN A 171 -25.85 -3.44 -13.66
N ASP A 172 -25.49 -2.51 -14.56
CA ASP A 172 -24.10 -2.06 -14.73
C ASP A 172 -23.56 -1.45 -13.43
N THR A 173 -24.39 -0.69 -12.71
CA THR A 173 -23.99 -0.12 -11.41
C THR A 173 -23.80 -1.21 -10.36
N SER A 174 -24.65 -2.22 -10.32
CA SER A 174 -24.51 -3.36 -9.39
C SER A 174 -23.19 -4.08 -9.61
N ASP A 175 -22.87 -4.41 -10.86
CA ASP A 175 -21.63 -5.13 -11.20
C ASP A 175 -20.39 -4.31 -10.84
N ARG A 176 -20.42 -2.99 -11.06
CA ARG A 176 -19.33 -2.08 -10.69
C ARG A 176 -19.17 -1.91 -9.18
N LEU A 177 -20.28 -1.88 -8.43
CA LEU A 177 -20.24 -1.83 -6.98
C LEU A 177 -19.65 -3.12 -6.40
N ASP A 178 -20.01 -4.27 -6.96
CA ASP A 178 -19.46 -5.56 -6.55
C ASP A 178 -17.96 -5.65 -6.83
N GLU A 179 -17.51 -5.15 -7.97
CA GLU A 179 -16.08 -5.07 -8.29
C GLU A 179 -15.31 -4.13 -7.34
N PHE A 180 -15.87 -2.96 -7.01
CA PHE A 180 -15.27 -2.06 -6.02
C PHE A 180 -15.27 -2.66 -4.60
N LEU A 181 -16.29 -3.43 -4.26
CA LEU A 181 -16.39 -4.08 -2.95
C LEU A 181 -15.38 -5.23 -2.84
N ALA A 182 -15.18 -5.98 -3.93
CA ALA A 182 -14.13 -6.99 -4.03
C ALA A 182 -12.73 -6.36 -3.91
N GLN A 183 -12.48 -5.28 -4.66
CA GLN A 183 -11.23 -4.53 -4.60
C GLN A 183 -11.00 -3.92 -3.21
N GLY A 184 -12.05 -3.37 -2.58
CA GLY A 184 -12.01 -2.82 -1.23
C GLY A 184 -11.71 -3.88 -0.18
N ARG A 185 -12.28 -5.08 -0.33
CA ARG A 185 -12.01 -6.23 0.54
C ARG A 185 -10.56 -6.70 0.43
N GLU A 186 -10.04 -6.82 -0.79
CA GLU A 186 -8.64 -7.17 -1.02
C GLU A 186 -7.68 -6.12 -0.43
N ALA A 187 -8.00 -4.82 -0.56
CA ALA A 187 -7.21 -3.75 0.05
C ALA A 187 -7.22 -3.83 1.59
N LEU A 188 -8.37 -4.13 2.19
CA LEU A 188 -8.50 -4.30 3.64
C LEU A 188 -7.73 -5.53 4.14
N ASP A 189 -7.83 -6.66 3.44
CA ASP A 189 -7.08 -7.87 3.79
C ASP A 189 -5.56 -7.62 3.74
N ASN A 190 -5.09 -6.91 2.71
CA ASN A 190 -3.69 -6.47 2.62
C ASN A 190 -3.27 -5.58 3.80
N LEU A 191 -4.14 -4.65 4.25
CA LEU A 191 -3.86 -3.79 5.40
C LEU A 191 -3.83 -4.59 6.72
N VAL A 192 -4.70 -5.59 6.86
CA VAL A 192 -4.72 -6.49 8.02
C VAL A 192 -3.43 -7.32 8.07
N ASP A 193 -2.98 -7.85 6.93
CA ASP A 193 -1.73 -8.59 6.82
C ASP A 193 -0.51 -7.72 7.11
N GLN A 194 -0.49 -6.47 6.61
CA GLN A 194 0.55 -5.50 6.93
C GLN A 194 0.59 -5.19 8.43
N ARG A 195 -0.57 -5.08 9.09
CA ARG A 195 -0.64 -4.89 10.55
C ARG A 195 -0.10 -6.09 11.31
N GLN A 196 -0.40 -7.31 10.86
CA GLN A 196 0.13 -8.55 11.44
C GLN A 196 1.67 -8.57 11.36
N MET A 197 2.22 -8.17 10.20
CA MET A 197 3.67 -8.04 9.99
C MET A 197 4.29 -6.99 10.92
N LEU A 198 3.70 -5.80 11.00
CA LEU A 198 4.19 -4.71 11.86
C LEU A 198 4.22 -5.11 13.34
N LYS A 199 3.21 -5.85 13.82
CA LYS A 199 3.22 -6.42 15.17
C LYS A 199 4.36 -7.42 15.36
N GLY A 200 4.65 -8.25 14.35
CA GLY A 200 5.79 -9.16 14.36
C GLY A 200 7.13 -8.42 14.44
N THR A 201 7.28 -7.34 13.68
CA THR A 201 8.47 -6.48 13.71
C THR A 201 8.61 -5.76 15.05
N GLN A 202 7.53 -5.20 15.59
CA GLN A 202 7.53 -4.57 16.92
C GLN A 202 7.97 -5.57 18.00
N LYS A 203 7.44 -6.79 17.97
CA LYS A 203 7.83 -7.84 18.91
C LYS A 203 9.31 -8.17 18.80
N ARG A 204 9.83 -8.35 17.58
CA ARG A 204 11.26 -8.57 17.33
C ARG A 204 12.13 -7.40 17.78
N LEU A 205 11.66 -6.17 17.60
CA LEU A 205 12.39 -4.97 18.02
C LEU A 205 12.40 -4.84 19.54
N LEU A 206 11.31 -5.18 20.22
CA LEU A 206 11.24 -5.24 21.67
C LEU A 206 12.17 -6.34 22.21
N ASP A 207 12.15 -7.53 21.61
CA ASP A 207 13.05 -8.63 21.96
C ASP A 207 14.52 -8.22 21.74
N ALA A 208 14.83 -7.56 20.62
CA ALA A 208 16.16 -7.03 20.34
C ALA A 208 16.57 -5.95 21.36
N ALA A 209 15.67 -5.01 21.70
CA ALA A 209 15.93 -4.01 22.73
C ALA A 209 16.18 -4.64 24.10
N ASN A 210 15.44 -5.70 24.45
CA ASN A 210 15.64 -6.44 25.70
C ASN A 210 17.00 -7.16 25.72
N THR A 211 17.41 -7.76 24.59
CA THR A 211 18.73 -8.39 24.45
C THR A 211 19.88 -7.37 24.40
N LEU A 212 19.69 -6.18 23.85
CA LEU A 212 20.66 -5.08 23.86
C LEU A 212 20.82 -4.48 25.26
N GLY A 213 19.72 -4.38 26.02
CA GLY A 213 19.75 -4.03 27.44
C GLY A 213 20.54 -5.05 28.26
N LEU A 214 20.31 -6.34 28.01
CA LEU A 214 21.08 -7.43 28.63
C LEU A 214 22.56 -7.42 28.18
N SER A 215 22.82 -7.11 26.90
CA SER A 215 24.16 -6.98 26.34
C SER A 215 24.96 -5.87 27.01
N ARG A 216 24.32 -4.77 27.45
CA ARG A 216 25.02 -3.69 28.17
C ARG A 216 25.57 -4.18 29.52
N ASN A 217 24.81 -5.03 30.22
CA ASN A 217 25.26 -5.69 31.44
C ASN A 217 26.40 -6.69 31.16
N VAL A 218 26.31 -7.46 30.07
CA VAL A 218 27.40 -8.37 29.65
C VAL A 218 28.66 -7.60 29.28
N ILE A 219 28.54 -6.47 28.57
CA ILE A 219 29.68 -5.59 28.22
C ILE A 219 30.36 -5.02 29.46
N GLY A 220 29.59 -4.57 30.45
CA GLY A 220 30.15 -4.10 31.72
C GLY A 220 30.84 -5.23 32.50
N TRP A 221 30.32 -6.46 32.41
CA TRP A 221 30.94 -7.62 33.05
C TRP A 221 32.28 -7.99 32.41
N ILE A 222 32.42 -7.83 31.08
CA ILE A 222 33.68 -8.02 30.35
C ILE A 222 34.72 -6.97 30.75
N GLU A 223 34.31 -5.71 30.84
CA GLU A 223 35.20 -4.61 31.23
C GLU A 223 35.69 -4.74 32.68
N LYS A 224 34.81 -5.22 33.58
CA LYS A 224 35.17 -5.53 34.97
C LYS A 224 36.16 -6.70 35.08
N ARG A 225 36.08 -7.69 34.18
CA ARG A 225 37.05 -8.80 34.11
C ARG A 225 38.42 -8.32 33.64
N SER A 226 38.46 -7.44 32.65
CA SER A 226 39.72 -6.86 32.13
C SER A 226 40.43 -6.02 33.19
N THR A 227 39.69 -5.20 33.94
CA THR A 227 40.25 -4.42 35.05
C THR A 227 40.74 -5.31 36.19
N GLN A 228 40.02 -6.38 36.52
CA GLN A 228 40.48 -7.37 37.49
C GLN A 228 41.79 -8.07 37.06
N ASP A 229 41.92 -8.41 35.77
CA ASP A 229 43.12 -9.05 35.22
C ASP A 229 44.33 -8.10 35.28
N MET A 230 44.12 -6.79 35.00
CA MET A 230 45.15 -5.77 35.18
C MET A 230 45.66 -5.69 36.63
N TYR A 231 44.77 -5.80 37.62
CA TYR A 231 45.19 -5.83 39.03
C TYR A 231 46.00 -7.08 39.37
N ILE A 232 45.60 -8.25 38.87
CA ILE A 232 46.34 -9.51 39.07
C ILE A 232 47.76 -9.39 38.47
N PHE A 233 47.88 -8.79 37.28
CA PHE A 233 49.17 -8.54 36.64
C PHE A 233 50.06 -7.61 37.47
N ILE A 234 49.53 -6.47 37.96
CA ILE A 234 50.29 -5.51 38.77
C ILE A 234 50.77 -6.14 40.08
N VAL A 235 49.91 -6.91 40.77
CA VAL A 235 50.28 -7.61 42.00
C VAL A 235 51.38 -8.63 41.74
N GLY A 236 51.27 -9.40 40.65
CA GLY A 236 52.31 -10.33 40.22
C GLY A 236 53.64 -9.64 39.96
N ALA A 237 53.63 -8.51 39.23
CA ALA A 237 54.82 -7.74 38.91
C ALA A 237 55.54 -7.23 40.17
N ILE A 238 54.79 -6.67 41.13
CA ILE A 238 55.35 -6.18 42.42
C ILE A 238 55.99 -7.34 43.18
N LEU A 239 55.31 -8.49 43.26
CA LEU A 239 55.84 -9.66 43.97
C LEU A 239 57.16 -10.14 43.37
N THR A 240 57.26 -10.20 42.03
CA THR A 240 58.53 -10.51 41.36
C THR A 240 59.65 -9.51 41.68
N PHE A 241 59.36 -8.20 41.72
CA PHE A 241 60.35 -7.19 42.11
C PHE A 241 60.81 -7.35 43.56
N VAL A 242 59.89 -7.65 44.48
CA VAL A 242 60.23 -7.93 45.89
C VAL A 242 61.12 -9.18 46.00
N ALA A 243 60.82 -10.23 45.26
CA ALA A 243 61.64 -11.45 45.24
C ALA A 243 63.06 -11.17 44.74
N PHE A 244 63.22 -10.39 43.66
CA PHE A 244 64.54 -9.97 43.20
C PHE A 244 65.30 -9.11 44.23
N GLY A 245 64.60 -8.18 44.90
CA GLY A 245 65.20 -7.38 45.97
C GLY A 245 65.68 -8.21 47.15
N LEU A 246 64.90 -9.21 47.57
CA LEU A 246 65.29 -10.15 48.63
C LEU A 246 66.50 -11.00 48.24
N ILE A 247 66.55 -11.48 46.99
CA ILE A 247 67.71 -12.22 46.49
C ILE A 247 68.95 -11.32 46.53
N TRP A 248 68.85 -10.09 46.04
CA TRP A 248 69.97 -9.15 46.06
C TRP A 248 70.45 -8.85 47.48
N TYR A 249 69.53 -8.65 48.43
CA TYR A 249 69.87 -8.34 49.81
C TYR A 249 70.45 -9.54 50.62
N TYR A 250 70.07 -10.77 50.29
CA TYR A 250 70.47 -11.96 51.07
C TYR A 250 71.67 -12.69 50.47
N ILE A 251 71.93 -12.55 49.17
CA ILE A 251 73.04 -13.21 48.45
C ILE A 251 74.13 -12.21 47.99
N GLY A 252 73.83 -10.92 47.89
CA GLY A 252 74.79 -9.84 47.61
C GLY A 252 75.13 -9.04 48.85
#